data_AF-C6DAA6-F1
#
_entry.id   AF-C6DAA6-F1
#
_cell.length_a   1.000
_cell.length_b   1.000
_cell.length_c   1.000
_cell.angle_alpha   90.00
_cell.angle_beta   90.00
_cell.angle_gamma   90.00
#
_symmetry.space_group_name_H-M   'P 1'
#
loop_
_entity.id
_entity.type
_entity.pdbx_description
1 polymer ?
#
loop_
_entity_poly.entity_id
_entity_poly.type
_entity_poly.pdbx_seq_one_letter_code
_entity_poly.pdbx_strand_id
1 'polypeptide(L)'
;MANDYSASLNPQKALIWRIVHRDNIPWILDNGLHCGNSPVQAGNWINIGNPELIGKRAGHPVPAGAGGTLHDYVPFYFTPFSPMLMNIHSGRGGIKQRPNEEIVILVSSLRTVAAQNVPFVFTDSHAYYNWANYYTDLNNLNQIDWPILQARDFRRDPDDPGKFERYQAEALIWRHCPITLLSGMVCYNDSVKLQLEQWLSQRNLTMPVHARAGWYFS
;
A
#
# COMPACT_ATOMS: atom_id res chain seq x y z
N MET A 1 -25.95 4.58 -2.09
CA MET A 1 -25.19 5.85 -2.11
C MET A 1 -23.75 5.50 -2.46
N ALA A 2 -23.21 6.03 -3.56
CA ALA A 2 -21.79 5.88 -3.83
C ALA A 2 -21.04 6.54 -2.67
N ASN A 3 -20.13 5.79 -2.03
CA ASN A 3 -19.35 6.34 -0.94
C ASN A 3 -18.43 7.44 -1.51
N ASP A 4 -18.56 8.66 -1.01
CA ASP A 4 -17.68 9.77 -1.37
C ASP A 4 -16.34 9.64 -0.64
N TYR A 5 -15.26 9.47 -1.41
CA TYR A 5 -13.91 9.34 -0.91
C TYR A 5 -13.08 10.62 -0.99
N SER A 6 -13.61 11.70 -1.57
CA SER A 6 -12.89 12.96 -1.80
C SER A 6 -12.32 13.57 -0.52
N ALA A 7 -13.02 13.42 0.61
CA ALA A 7 -12.56 13.88 1.92
C ALA A 7 -11.35 13.11 2.46
N SER A 8 -11.03 11.94 1.91
CA SER A 8 -9.95 11.05 2.36
C SER A 8 -8.83 10.83 1.33
N LEU A 9 -9.18 10.70 0.05
CA LEU A 9 -8.26 10.48 -1.06
C LEU A 9 -7.99 11.83 -1.74
N ASN A 10 -7.06 12.60 -1.20
CA ASN A 10 -6.71 13.93 -1.72
C ASN A 10 -5.25 14.32 -1.41
N PRO A 11 -4.68 15.31 -2.15
CA PRO A 11 -3.32 15.79 -1.94
C PRO A 11 -3.03 16.34 -0.53
N GLN A 12 -4.05 16.86 0.16
CA GLN A 12 -3.87 17.50 1.47
C GLN A 12 -3.54 16.45 2.52
N LYS A 13 -4.26 15.32 2.53
CA LYS A 13 -3.99 14.21 3.46
C LYS A 13 -2.88 13.28 2.97
N ALA A 14 -2.76 13.09 1.65
CA ALA A 14 -1.79 12.20 1.01
C ALA A 14 -1.69 10.84 1.71
N LEU A 15 -2.84 10.27 2.07
CA LEU A 15 -2.89 8.96 2.72
C LEU A 15 -2.39 7.90 1.74
N ILE A 16 -1.74 6.88 2.28
CA ILE A 16 -1.15 5.77 1.53
C ILE A 16 -1.49 4.45 2.24
N TRP A 17 -1.71 3.39 1.47
CA TRP A 17 -2.22 2.12 1.95
C TRP A 17 -1.38 0.95 1.45
N ARG A 18 -1.20 -0.05 2.33
CA ARG A 18 -0.52 -1.29 1.97
C ARG A 18 -1.30 -2.47 2.52
N ILE A 19 -1.60 -3.44 1.66
CA ILE A 19 -2.19 -4.71 2.09
C ILE A 19 -1.10 -5.67 2.54
N VAL A 20 -1.34 -6.40 3.62
CA VAL A 20 -0.47 -7.46 4.15
C VAL A 20 -1.32 -8.64 4.62
N HIS A 21 -0.70 -9.81 4.75
CA HIS A 21 -1.33 -10.92 5.44
C HIS A 21 -1.44 -10.60 6.94
N ARG A 22 -2.59 -10.90 7.56
CA ARG A 22 -2.87 -10.68 8.98
C ARG A 22 -1.79 -11.27 9.88
N ASP A 23 -1.34 -12.49 9.59
CA ASP A 23 -0.36 -13.17 10.44
C ASP A 23 1.06 -12.58 10.33
N ASN A 24 1.32 -11.65 9.40
CA ASN A 24 2.55 -10.87 9.37
C ASN A 24 2.52 -9.69 10.36
N ILE A 25 1.34 -9.31 10.88
CA ILE A 25 1.17 -8.12 11.73
C ILE A 25 2.06 -8.16 12.98
N PRO A 26 2.14 -9.25 13.77
CA PRO A 26 3.01 -9.28 14.94
C PRO A 26 4.45 -8.87 14.62
N TRP A 27 5.02 -9.40 13.54
CA TRP A 27 6.38 -9.03 13.11
C TRP A 27 6.47 -7.58 12.67
N ILE A 28 5.47 -7.06 11.95
CA ILE A 28 5.41 -5.66 11.51
C ILE A 28 5.32 -4.71 12.71
N LEU A 29 4.58 -5.07 13.76
CA LEU A 29 4.49 -4.25 14.96
C LEU A 29 5.84 -4.15 15.69
N ASP A 30 6.66 -5.21 15.63
CA ASP A 30 7.97 -5.26 16.28
C ASP A 30 9.09 -4.61 15.45
N ASN A 31 9.00 -4.68 14.12
CA ASN A 31 10.10 -4.32 13.21
C ASN A 31 9.77 -3.18 12.25
N GLY A 32 8.51 -2.80 12.10
CA GLY A 32 8.03 -1.98 10.99
C GLY A 32 7.97 -2.77 9.67
N LEU A 33 7.91 -2.05 8.55
CA LEU A 33 7.93 -2.64 7.22
C LEU A 33 9.29 -2.46 6.59
N HIS A 34 9.88 -3.55 6.13
CA HIS A 34 11.16 -3.54 5.43
C HIS A 34 10.96 -3.78 3.92
N CYS A 35 11.80 -3.16 3.11
CA CYS A 35 11.89 -3.45 1.68
C CYS A 35 12.42 -4.87 1.46
N GLY A 36 12.23 -5.43 0.27
CA GLY A 36 12.62 -6.83 0.06
C GLY A 36 14.14 -7.06 -0.03
N ASN A 37 14.94 -6.03 -0.34
CA ASN A 37 16.40 -6.08 -0.25
C ASN A 37 16.94 -5.88 1.19
N SER A 38 16.05 -5.70 2.16
CA SER A 38 16.45 -5.55 3.57
C SER A 38 17.13 -6.80 4.10
N PRO A 39 18.22 -6.68 4.89
CA PRO A 39 18.79 -7.80 5.63
C PRO A 39 17.89 -8.24 6.79
N VAL A 40 16.98 -7.39 7.24
CA VAL A 40 15.98 -7.69 8.27
C VAL A 40 14.75 -8.28 7.59
N GLN A 41 14.48 -9.57 7.83
CA GLN A 41 13.38 -10.32 7.23
C GLN A 41 12.66 -11.19 8.27
N ALA A 42 11.37 -11.46 8.05
CA ALA A 42 10.62 -12.40 8.87
C ALA A 42 10.82 -13.82 8.32
N GLY A 43 11.23 -14.77 9.17
CA GLY A 43 11.44 -16.17 8.75
C GLY A 43 10.16 -16.88 8.27
N ASN A 44 8.99 -16.41 8.70
CA ASN A 44 7.68 -16.96 8.35
C ASN A 44 6.79 -15.97 7.59
N TRP A 45 7.38 -15.04 6.82
CA TRP A 45 6.62 -14.04 6.06
C TRP A 45 5.67 -14.70 5.06
N ILE A 46 4.38 -14.40 5.18
CA ILE A 46 3.36 -14.88 4.23
C ILE A 46 3.24 -13.87 3.08
N ASN A 47 3.67 -14.29 1.90
CA ASN A 47 3.56 -13.49 0.68
C ASN A 47 2.13 -13.53 0.11
N ILE A 48 1.60 -12.36 -0.23
CA ILE A 48 0.29 -12.18 -0.87
C ILE A 48 0.38 -11.44 -2.21
N GLY A 49 1.57 -10.97 -2.60
CA GLY A 49 1.79 -10.29 -3.86
C GLY A 49 1.96 -11.26 -5.03
N ASN A 50 1.90 -10.74 -6.25
CA ASN A 50 2.18 -11.53 -7.45
C ASN A 50 3.69 -11.88 -7.52
N PRO A 51 4.08 -13.17 -7.49
CA PRO A 51 5.49 -13.56 -7.52
C PRO A 51 6.25 -13.07 -8.76
N GLU A 52 5.60 -13.04 -9.92
CA GLU A 52 6.20 -12.59 -11.17
C GLU A 52 6.51 -11.09 -11.14
N LEU A 53 5.58 -10.29 -10.59
CA LEU A 53 5.81 -8.86 -10.40
C LEU A 53 6.91 -8.59 -9.37
N ILE A 54 7.00 -9.39 -8.30
CA ILE A 54 8.07 -9.25 -7.31
C ILE A 54 9.44 -9.47 -7.97
N GLY A 55 9.57 -10.53 -8.78
CA GLY A 55 10.81 -10.81 -9.51
C GLY A 55 11.16 -9.70 -10.51
N LYS A 56 10.19 -9.23 -11.29
CA LYS A 56 10.39 -8.16 -12.28
C LYS A 56 10.75 -6.81 -11.65
N ARG A 57 10.19 -6.50 -10.48
CA ARG A 57 10.49 -5.27 -9.73
C ARG A 57 11.87 -5.29 -9.10
N ALA A 58 12.48 -6.47 -8.92
CA ALA A 58 13.74 -6.60 -8.20
C ALA A 58 14.88 -5.75 -8.80
N GLY A 59 14.93 -5.68 -10.14
CA GLY A 59 15.94 -4.94 -10.88
C GLY A 59 15.47 -3.62 -11.50
N HIS A 60 14.22 -3.22 -11.31
CA HIS A 60 13.69 -2.03 -11.99
C HIS A 60 14.20 -0.75 -11.29
N PRO A 61 14.95 0.12 -11.99
CA PRO A 61 15.61 1.27 -11.37
C PRO A 61 14.61 2.34 -10.94
N VAL A 62 14.91 3.05 -9.86
CA VAL A 62 14.19 4.25 -9.43
C VAL A 62 15.08 5.46 -9.76
N PRO A 63 14.74 6.29 -10.76
CA PRO A 63 15.62 7.36 -11.25
C PRO A 63 15.57 8.64 -10.40
N ALA A 64 14.99 8.60 -9.19
CA ALA A 64 14.76 9.75 -8.33
C ALA A 64 15.02 9.43 -6.86
N GLY A 65 15.09 10.48 -6.02
CA GLY A 65 15.27 10.35 -4.57
C GLY A 65 16.56 9.62 -4.21
N ALA A 66 16.45 8.56 -3.43
CA ALA A 66 17.60 7.76 -2.98
C ALA A 66 18.17 6.82 -4.07
N GLY A 67 17.54 6.76 -5.25
CA GLY A 67 17.97 5.86 -6.33
C GLY A 67 17.66 4.39 -6.03
N GLY A 68 18.52 3.48 -6.48
CA GLY A 68 18.33 2.03 -6.27
C GLY A 68 17.29 1.42 -7.19
N THR A 69 16.66 0.33 -6.75
CA THR A 69 15.59 -0.36 -7.49
C THR A 69 14.28 -0.37 -6.72
N LEU A 70 13.17 -0.72 -7.36
CA LEU A 70 11.87 -0.86 -6.68
C LEU A 70 11.90 -1.87 -5.52
N HIS A 71 12.89 -2.77 -5.48
CA HIS A 71 13.10 -3.71 -4.38
C HIS A 71 13.69 -3.05 -3.12
N ASP A 72 14.31 -1.88 -3.26
CA ASP A 72 14.87 -1.12 -2.15
C ASP A 72 13.82 -0.26 -1.44
N TYR A 73 12.57 -0.26 -1.91
CA TYR A 73 11.47 0.52 -1.36
C TYR A 73 10.35 -0.36 -0.79
N VAL A 74 9.63 0.18 0.19
CA VAL A 74 8.36 -0.36 0.68
C VAL A 74 7.23 0.32 -0.08
N PRO A 75 6.49 -0.39 -0.96
CA PRO A 75 5.43 0.22 -1.75
C PRO A 75 4.12 0.33 -0.99
N PHE A 76 3.43 1.44 -1.21
CA PHE A 76 2.08 1.75 -0.78
C PHE A 76 1.30 2.31 -1.97
N TYR A 77 0.01 2.05 -2.05
CA TYR A 77 -0.92 2.69 -3.00
C TYR A 77 -1.48 3.98 -2.44
N PHE A 78 -1.91 4.92 -3.28
CA PHE A 78 -2.72 6.07 -2.88
C PHE A 78 -4.23 5.77 -2.74
N THR A 79 -4.59 4.49 -2.69
CA THR A 79 -5.96 4.04 -2.45
C THR A 79 -5.96 2.69 -1.72
N PRO A 80 -6.90 2.42 -0.80
CA PRO A 80 -7.05 1.09 -0.21
C PRO A 80 -7.64 0.06 -1.19
N PHE A 81 -8.25 0.51 -2.30
CA PHE A 81 -8.98 -0.33 -3.25
C PHE A 81 -8.07 -0.81 -4.38
N SER A 82 -7.01 -1.52 -4.03
CA SER A 82 -5.97 -1.92 -5.00
C SER A 82 -6.43 -3.05 -5.93
N PRO A 83 -5.97 -3.08 -7.19
CA PRO A 83 -6.19 -4.22 -8.09
C PRO A 83 -5.59 -5.53 -7.52
N MET A 84 -4.53 -5.43 -6.71
CA MET A 84 -3.92 -6.57 -6.04
C MET A 84 -4.89 -7.23 -5.05
N LEU A 85 -5.66 -6.45 -4.28
CA LEU A 85 -6.70 -7.00 -3.39
C LEU A 85 -7.80 -7.74 -4.19
N MET A 86 -8.20 -7.20 -5.34
CA MET A 86 -9.16 -7.88 -6.24
C MET A 86 -8.59 -9.19 -6.82
N ASN A 87 -7.30 -9.19 -7.18
CA ASN A 87 -6.65 -10.39 -7.69
C ASN A 87 -6.48 -11.47 -6.61
N ILE A 88 -6.24 -11.09 -5.35
CA ILE A 88 -6.23 -12.02 -4.21
C ILE A 88 -7.61 -12.64 -4.01
N HIS A 89 -8.67 -11.84 -4.05
CA HIS A 89 -10.03 -12.34 -3.91
C HIS A 89 -10.43 -13.30 -5.06
N SER A 90 -10.15 -12.90 -6.30
CA SER A 90 -10.53 -13.67 -7.49
C SER A 90 -9.57 -14.81 -7.85
N GLY A 91 -8.34 -14.82 -7.34
CA GLY A 91 -7.29 -15.79 -7.72
C GLY A 91 -6.68 -15.55 -9.10
N ARG A 92 -6.96 -14.40 -9.73
CA ARG A 92 -6.50 -14.08 -11.08
C ARG A 92 -4.97 -13.91 -11.12
N GLY A 93 -4.34 -14.35 -12.22
CA GLY A 93 -2.91 -14.10 -12.46
C GLY A 93 -1.97 -14.97 -11.62
N GLY A 94 -2.41 -16.18 -11.25
CA GLY A 94 -1.60 -17.13 -10.48
C GLY A 94 -1.45 -16.77 -8.99
N ILE A 95 -2.24 -15.81 -8.52
CA ILE A 95 -2.24 -15.37 -7.12
C ILE A 95 -3.09 -16.34 -6.31
N LYS A 96 -2.55 -16.81 -5.18
CA LYS A 96 -3.29 -17.67 -4.25
C LYS A 96 -4.49 -16.92 -3.70
N GLN A 97 -5.67 -17.51 -3.84
CA GLN A 97 -6.88 -16.98 -3.21
C GLN A 97 -6.76 -16.98 -1.69
N ARG A 98 -7.23 -15.90 -1.07
CA ARG A 98 -7.22 -15.72 0.38
C ARG A 98 -8.57 -15.17 0.83
N PRO A 99 -9.10 -15.63 1.98
CA PRO A 99 -10.27 -15.01 2.58
C PRO A 99 -9.95 -13.58 3.03
N ASN A 100 -10.96 -12.71 3.07
CA ASN A 100 -10.78 -11.31 3.45
C ASN A 100 -10.25 -11.16 4.89
N GLU A 101 -10.57 -12.11 5.77
CA GLU A 101 -10.09 -12.20 7.16
C GLU A 101 -8.57 -12.39 7.28
N GLU A 102 -7.92 -12.86 6.21
CA GLU A 102 -6.46 -12.99 6.14
C GLU A 102 -5.77 -11.70 5.69
N ILE A 103 -6.50 -10.66 5.28
CA ILE A 103 -5.92 -9.44 4.70
C ILE A 103 -6.16 -8.23 5.60
N VAL A 104 -5.07 -7.55 5.95
CA VAL A 104 -5.08 -6.30 6.71
C VAL A 104 -4.57 -5.17 5.83
N ILE A 105 -5.26 -4.03 5.86
CA ILE A 105 -4.86 -2.82 5.15
C ILE A 105 -4.20 -1.88 6.15
N LEU A 106 -2.90 -1.66 5.99
CA LEU A 106 -2.13 -0.67 6.75
C LEU A 106 -2.35 0.71 6.16
N VAL A 107 -2.43 1.73 7.01
CA VAL A 107 -2.62 3.13 6.63
C VAL A 107 -1.42 3.95 7.11
N SER A 108 -0.93 4.84 6.25
CA SER A 108 0.04 5.88 6.59
C SER A 108 -0.31 7.16 5.80
N SER A 109 0.50 8.21 5.96
CA SER A 109 0.42 9.45 5.17
C SER A 109 1.81 9.82 4.68
N LEU A 110 1.91 10.13 3.39
CA LEU A 110 3.18 10.61 2.82
C LEU A 110 3.61 11.95 3.43
N ARG A 111 2.65 12.76 3.92
CA ARG A 111 2.94 13.99 4.69
C ARG A 111 3.66 13.67 6.00
N THR A 112 3.21 12.63 6.72
CA THR A 112 3.84 12.17 7.96
C THR A 112 5.23 11.59 7.71
N VAL A 113 5.38 10.78 6.65
CA VAL A 113 6.68 10.24 6.21
C VAL A 113 7.67 11.38 5.96
N ALA A 114 7.25 12.41 5.21
CA ALA A 114 8.06 13.59 4.94
C ALA A 114 8.40 14.38 6.22
N ALA A 115 7.42 14.60 7.11
CA ALA A 115 7.63 15.33 8.36
C ALA A 115 8.62 14.63 9.32
N GLN A 116 8.75 13.30 9.22
CA GLN A 116 9.73 12.51 9.96
C GLN A 116 11.07 12.35 9.22
N ASN A 117 11.28 13.09 8.12
CA ASN A 117 12.49 13.06 7.29
C ASN A 117 12.86 11.66 6.76
N VAL A 118 11.87 10.80 6.56
CA VAL A 118 12.08 9.47 5.98
C VAL A 118 12.10 9.61 4.47
N PRO A 119 13.17 9.20 3.76
CA PRO A 119 13.24 9.37 2.31
C PRO A 119 12.15 8.58 1.61
N PHE A 120 11.53 9.20 0.61
CA PHE A 120 10.51 8.58 -0.22
C PHE A 120 10.60 9.08 -1.66
N VAL A 121 9.97 8.33 -2.55
CA VAL A 121 9.62 8.76 -3.90
C VAL A 121 8.16 8.38 -4.11
N PHE A 122 7.42 9.10 -4.94
CA PHE A 122 6.10 8.64 -5.39
C PHE A 122 5.96 8.79 -6.90
N THR A 123 5.02 8.04 -7.45
CA THR A 123 4.74 8.00 -8.89
C THR A 123 3.29 8.37 -9.18
N ASP A 124 3.04 8.94 -10.35
CA ASP A 124 1.68 9.25 -10.84
C ASP A 124 0.94 8.03 -11.42
N SER A 125 1.66 6.91 -11.56
CA SER A 125 1.17 5.64 -12.11
C SER A 125 1.98 4.46 -11.54
N HIS A 126 1.61 3.23 -11.88
CA HIS A 126 2.31 2.04 -11.40
C HIS A 126 3.81 2.08 -11.75
N ALA A 127 4.70 2.02 -10.74
CA ALA A 127 6.11 2.39 -10.90
C ALA A 127 6.91 1.45 -11.82
N TYR A 128 6.42 0.23 -12.07
CA TYR A 128 7.06 -0.71 -13.01
C TYR A 128 7.05 -0.24 -14.48
N TYR A 129 6.14 0.64 -14.88
CA TYR A 129 6.06 1.09 -16.27
C TYR A 129 7.11 2.16 -16.54
N ASN A 130 7.83 2.03 -17.66
CA ASN A 130 8.92 2.95 -18.03
C ASN A 130 8.47 4.41 -18.21
N TRP A 131 7.17 4.66 -18.42
CA TRP A 131 6.60 6.00 -18.56
C TRP A 131 6.10 6.60 -17.24
N ALA A 132 6.26 5.91 -16.11
CA ALA A 132 5.90 6.47 -14.81
C ALA A 132 6.81 7.65 -14.47
N ASN A 133 6.21 8.78 -14.10
CA ASN A 133 6.98 9.90 -13.60
C ASN A 133 7.22 9.74 -12.10
N TYR A 134 8.41 10.12 -11.65
CA TYR A 134 8.84 10.00 -10.27
C TYR A 134 9.00 11.38 -9.64
N TYR A 135 8.46 11.54 -8.44
CA TYR A 135 8.42 12.80 -7.71
C TYR A 135 8.96 12.63 -6.29
N THR A 136 9.64 13.66 -5.80
CA THR A 136 10.18 13.73 -4.42
C THR A 136 9.62 14.91 -3.64
N ASP A 137 8.98 15.88 -4.30
CA ASP A 137 8.32 17.03 -3.67
C ASP A 137 6.81 16.76 -3.54
N LEU A 138 6.29 16.93 -2.32
CA LEU A 138 4.86 16.80 -2.00
C LEU A 138 3.99 17.84 -2.74
N ASN A 139 4.57 18.92 -3.27
CA ASN A 139 3.85 19.84 -4.14
C ASN A 139 3.38 19.18 -5.45
N ASN A 140 4.04 18.10 -5.88
CA ASN A 140 3.64 17.31 -7.04
C ASN A 140 2.53 16.29 -6.75
N LEU A 141 1.94 16.27 -5.55
CA LEU A 141 0.79 15.40 -5.26
C LEU A 141 -0.42 15.71 -6.15
N ASN A 142 -0.46 16.87 -6.81
CA ASN A 142 -1.46 17.20 -7.83
C ASN A 142 -1.31 16.40 -9.14
N GLN A 143 -0.19 15.71 -9.36
CA GLN A 143 0.04 14.86 -10.54
C GLN A 143 -0.66 13.50 -10.44
N ILE A 144 -1.08 13.10 -9.23
CA ILE A 144 -1.85 11.88 -9.03
C ILE A 144 -3.29 12.12 -9.49
N ASP A 145 -3.85 11.15 -10.23
CA ASP A 145 -5.21 11.19 -10.73
C ASP A 145 -6.24 10.82 -9.63
N TRP A 146 -6.38 11.71 -8.65
CA TRP A 146 -7.29 11.53 -7.51
C TRP A 146 -8.74 11.22 -7.89
N PRO A 147 -9.34 11.83 -8.92
CA PRO A 147 -10.71 11.50 -9.34
C PRO A 147 -10.91 10.01 -9.65
N ILE A 148 -9.95 9.35 -10.33
CA ILE A 148 -10.07 7.91 -10.61
C ILE A 148 -9.96 7.09 -9.31
N LEU A 149 -9.06 7.48 -8.41
CA LEU A 149 -8.90 6.81 -7.10
C LEU A 149 -10.19 6.92 -6.25
N GLN A 150 -10.81 8.10 -6.26
CA GLN A 150 -12.08 8.38 -5.56
C GLN A 150 -13.24 7.60 -6.15
N ALA A 151 -13.29 7.44 -7.47
CA ALA A 151 -14.30 6.66 -8.17
C ALA A 151 -14.17 5.15 -7.94
N ARG A 152 -13.02 4.68 -7.40
CA ARG A 152 -12.67 3.25 -7.27
C ARG A 152 -12.70 2.50 -8.60
N ASP A 153 -12.48 3.22 -9.71
CA ASP A 153 -12.66 2.67 -11.04
C ASP A 153 -11.32 2.32 -11.68
N PHE A 154 -10.85 1.10 -11.41
CA PHE A 154 -9.69 0.51 -12.08
C PHE A 154 -10.06 -0.34 -13.29
N ARG A 155 -11.25 -0.16 -13.89
CA ARG A 155 -11.57 -0.83 -15.15
C ARG A 155 -10.70 -0.24 -16.27
N ARG A 156 -10.25 -1.11 -17.18
CA ARG A 156 -9.56 -0.67 -18.40
C ARG A 156 -10.54 0.11 -19.27
N ASP A 157 -10.04 1.19 -19.85
CA ASP A 157 -10.80 2.09 -20.69
C ASP A 157 -10.14 2.13 -22.08
N PRO A 158 -10.82 1.68 -23.15
CA PRO A 158 -10.27 1.73 -24.50
C PRO A 158 -9.95 3.16 -24.97
N ASP A 159 -10.70 4.15 -24.49
CA ASP A 159 -10.54 5.56 -24.85
C ASP A 159 -9.50 6.27 -23.98
N ASP A 160 -9.10 5.67 -22.86
CA ASP A 160 -8.00 6.10 -21.99
C ASP A 160 -7.12 4.92 -21.57
N PRO A 161 -6.21 4.47 -22.45
CA PRO A 161 -5.38 3.29 -22.22
C PRO A 161 -4.50 3.35 -20.97
N GLY A 162 -4.15 4.55 -20.49
CA GLY A 162 -3.29 4.74 -19.32
C GLY A 162 -4.03 4.82 -17.98
N LYS A 163 -5.37 4.81 -17.99
CA LYS A 163 -6.23 4.93 -16.80
C LYS A 163 -5.88 3.89 -15.72
N PHE A 164 -5.66 2.65 -16.13
CA PHE A 164 -5.40 1.53 -15.23
C PHE A 164 -4.04 1.66 -14.52
N GLU A 165 -3.04 2.17 -15.25
CA GLU A 165 -1.71 2.42 -14.73
C GLU A 165 -1.71 3.61 -13.78
N ARG A 166 -2.41 4.72 -14.10
CA ARG A 166 -2.57 5.88 -13.21
C ARG A 166 -3.31 5.56 -11.91
N TYR A 167 -4.31 4.68 -11.96
CA TYR A 167 -5.01 4.20 -10.75
C TYR A 167 -4.06 3.54 -9.73
N GLN A 168 -2.95 3.00 -10.21
CA GLN A 168 -1.98 2.27 -9.41
C GLN A 168 -0.76 3.13 -9.04
N ALA A 169 -0.92 4.45 -8.98
CA ALA A 169 0.07 5.37 -8.40
C ALA A 169 0.58 4.83 -7.05
N GLU A 170 1.91 4.86 -6.86
CA GLU A 170 2.57 4.29 -5.69
C GLU A 170 3.34 5.36 -4.92
N ALA A 171 3.32 5.26 -3.59
CA ALA A 171 4.33 5.85 -2.72
C ALA A 171 5.36 4.77 -2.33
N LEU A 172 6.62 5.10 -2.48
CA LEU A 172 7.77 4.22 -2.30
C LEU A 172 8.62 4.77 -1.15
N ILE A 173 8.52 4.16 0.03
CA ILE A 173 9.30 4.55 1.21
C ILE A 173 10.66 3.86 1.16
N TRP A 174 11.75 4.61 1.29
CA TRP A 174 13.10 4.07 1.14
C TRP A 174 13.45 3.12 2.29
N ARG A 175 13.77 1.86 1.95
CA ARG A 175 14.25 0.76 2.80
C ARG A 175 13.38 0.30 3.96
N HIS A 176 12.88 1.23 4.77
CA HIS A 176 12.21 0.92 6.03
C HIS A 176 11.14 1.96 6.32
N CYS A 177 9.94 1.48 6.64
CA CYS A 177 8.85 2.27 7.19
C CYS A 177 8.64 1.84 8.65
N PRO A 178 9.14 2.62 9.63
CA PRO A 178 8.94 2.37 11.05
C PRO A 178 7.46 2.29 11.42
N ILE A 179 7.15 1.51 12.46
CA ILE A 179 5.77 1.38 12.97
C ILE A 179 5.15 2.73 13.36
N THR A 180 5.97 3.68 13.81
CA THR A 180 5.55 5.05 14.17
C THR A 180 5.02 5.87 12.98
N LEU A 181 5.29 5.45 11.74
CA LEU A 181 4.72 6.07 10.54
C LEU A 181 3.35 5.49 10.17
N LEU A 182 2.96 4.35 10.72
CA LEU A 182 1.63 3.79 10.48
C LEU A 182 0.61 4.50 11.38
N SER A 183 -0.46 5.00 10.75
CA SER A 183 -1.52 5.75 11.43
C SER A 183 -2.73 4.90 11.79
N GLY A 184 -2.82 3.67 11.27
CA GLY A 184 -3.98 2.81 11.49
C GLY A 184 -3.94 1.50 10.73
N MET A 185 -4.84 0.60 11.11
CA MET A 185 -5.12 -0.66 10.40
C MET A 185 -6.62 -0.77 10.08
N VAL A 186 -6.93 -1.37 8.94
CA VAL A 186 -8.30 -1.74 8.56
C VAL A 186 -8.33 -3.24 8.35
N CYS A 187 -9.37 -3.88 8.91
CA CYS A 187 -9.62 -5.31 8.79
C CYS A 187 -11.05 -5.57 8.30
N TYR A 188 -11.33 -6.82 7.90
CA TYR A 188 -12.62 -7.17 7.32
C TYR A 188 -13.78 -7.12 8.33
N ASN A 189 -13.59 -7.70 9.52
CA ASN A 189 -14.63 -7.84 10.54
C ASN A 189 -14.11 -7.62 11.97
N ASP A 190 -15.01 -7.61 12.95
CA ASP A 190 -14.70 -7.34 14.36
C ASP A 190 -13.86 -8.45 15.03
N SER A 191 -13.98 -9.71 14.58
CA SER A 191 -13.14 -10.80 15.10
C SER A 191 -11.66 -10.54 14.82
N VAL A 192 -11.33 -10.18 13.57
CA VAL A 192 -9.96 -9.79 13.20
C VAL A 192 -9.55 -8.50 13.93
N LYS A 193 -10.46 -7.54 14.08
CA LYS A 193 -10.19 -6.29 14.82
C LYS A 193 -9.71 -6.58 16.25
N LEU A 194 -10.43 -7.40 17.00
CA LEU A 194 -10.09 -7.77 18.37
C LEU A 194 -8.71 -8.44 18.44
N GLN A 195 -8.39 -9.31 17.48
CA GLN A 195 -7.07 -9.94 17.40
C GLN A 195 -5.95 -8.92 17.16
N LEU A 196 -6.14 -7.97 16.24
CA LEU A 196 -5.17 -6.91 15.97
C LEU A 196 -4.98 -5.98 17.19
N GLU A 197 -6.07 -5.61 17.87
CA GLU A 197 -6.03 -4.80 19.10
C GLU A 197 -5.31 -5.55 20.24
N GLN A 198 -5.49 -6.87 20.34
CA GLN A 198 -4.74 -7.69 21.30
C GLN A 198 -3.24 -7.68 21.02
N TRP A 199 -2.82 -7.83 19.75
CA TRP A 199 -1.40 -7.78 19.38
C TRP A 199 -0.76 -6.41 19.60
N LEU A 200 -1.52 -5.32 19.43
CA LEU A 200 -1.10 -3.97 19.78
C LEU A 200 -0.92 -3.82 21.30
N SER A 201 -1.90 -4.26 22.08
CA SER A 201 -1.89 -4.20 23.55
C SER A 201 -0.70 -4.97 24.15
N GLN A 202 -0.40 -6.15 23.63
CA GLN A 202 0.77 -6.95 24.04
C GLN A 202 2.11 -6.21 23.88
N ARG A 203 2.18 -5.22 22.99
CA ARG A 203 3.38 -4.43 22.69
C ARG A 203 3.32 -3.01 23.25
N ASN A 204 2.28 -2.67 24.01
CA ASN A 204 2.00 -1.31 24.50
C ASN A 204 1.92 -0.28 23.36
N LEU A 205 1.45 -0.68 22.18
CA LEU A 205 1.27 0.20 21.04
C LEU A 205 -0.18 0.69 20.98
N THR A 206 -0.37 1.97 20.65
CA THR A 206 -1.69 2.56 20.42
C THR A 206 -1.80 2.98 18.96
N MET A 207 -2.65 2.27 18.22
CA MET A 207 -2.95 2.56 16.81
C MET A 207 -4.41 2.19 16.54
N PRO A 208 -5.21 3.04 15.86
CA PRO A 208 -6.60 2.74 15.60
C PRO A 208 -6.77 1.53 14.66
N VAL A 209 -7.71 0.65 14.99
CA VAL A 209 -8.12 -0.48 14.15
C VAL A 209 -9.60 -0.35 13.81
N HIS A 210 -9.92 -0.46 12.52
CA HIS A 210 -11.30 -0.34 12.04
C HIS A 210 -11.73 -1.59 11.26
N ALA A 211 -12.86 -2.19 11.65
CA ALA A 211 -13.54 -3.19 10.83
C ALA A 211 -14.35 -2.49 9.73
N ARG A 212 -14.05 -2.78 8.46
CA ARG A 212 -14.73 -2.17 7.30
C ARG A 212 -14.93 -3.19 6.18
N ALA A 213 -15.93 -4.07 6.30
CA ALA A 213 -16.23 -5.08 5.29
C ALA A 213 -16.41 -4.49 3.86
N GLY A 214 -17.05 -3.32 3.73
CA GLY A 214 -17.25 -2.64 2.43
C GLY A 214 -15.99 -2.04 1.77
N TRP A 215 -14.80 -2.27 2.33
CA TRP A 215 -13.51 -1.98 1.69
C TRP A 215 -12.90 -3.23 1.04
N TYR A 216 -13.46 -4.40 1.30
CA TYR A 216 -13.04 -5.67 0.73
C TYR A 216 -13.99 -6.09 -0.39
N PHE A 217 -13.53 -6.98 -1.26
CA PHE A 217 -14.35 -7.54 -2.32
C PHE A 217 -15.15 -8.75 -1.81
N SER A 218 -16.39 -8.87 -2.28
CA SER A 218 -17.37 -9.89 -1.86
C SER A 218 -17.91 -10.63 -3.07
#